data_AF-A0A165HRT7-F1
#
_entry.id   AF-A0A165HRT7-F1
#
_cell.length_a   1.000
_cell.length_b   1.000
_cell.length_c   1.000
_cell.angle_alpha   90.00
_cell.angle_beta   90.00
_cell.angle_gamma   90.00
#
_symmetry.space_group_name_H-M   'P 1'
#
loop_
_entity.id
_entity.type
_entity.pdbx_description
1 polymer ?
#
loop_
_entity_poly.entity_id
_entity_poly.type
_entity_poly.pdbx_seq_one_letter_code
_entity_poly.pdbx_strand_id
1 'polypeptide(L)'
;GEPRRKTDYWAPILKEEWALLAKEERAMAAAPYIKELQAERKMKKYSVHDMEQAAFNDARGSLASIQHELMALSERTGMQTILFAVRSTPKSYGSPHVFYTDDRLSDFIEFTTKNSVADFSARMDGYVLSGVDALIKQKLSKARFLHSAFILTSLIEEGSPRPVGRLTYINFEMNITIPYRMLIKGWPLTRFCCPSDISTRMEVQLCLTAWETGTA
;
A
#
# COMPACT_ATOMS: atom_id res chain seq x y z
N GLY A 1 1.08 15.35 48.86
CA GLY A 1 2.20 15.69 47.96
C GLY A 1 1.73 16.80 47.05
N GLU A 2 2.49 17.89 46.95
CA GLU A 2 2.10 19.02 46.11
C GLU A 2 2.09 18.64 44.62
N PRO A 3 1.15 19.20 43.82
CA PRO A 3 1.06 18.90 42.40
C PRO A 3 2.31 19.43 41.65
N ARG A 4 2.93 18.56 40.84
CA ARG A 4 4.05 18.94 39.96
C ARG A 4 3.62 20.06 39.02
N ARG A 5 4.22 21.25 39.19
CA ARG A 5 4.02 22.38 38.29
C ARG A 5 4.67 22.09 36.93
N LYS A 6 4.02 22.51 35.85
CA LYS A 6 4.45 22.28 34.46
C LYS A 6 5.74 23.03 34.13
N THR A 7 6.48 22.55 33.14
CA THR A 7 7.75 23.12 32.64
C THR A 7 7.67 24.61 32.33
N ASP A 8 6.54 25.08 31.82
CA ASP A 8 6.33 26.48 31.44
C ASP A 8 6.39 27.45 32.63
N TYR A 9 6.10 26.95 33.84
CA TYR A 9 6.20 27.72 35.09
C TYR A 9 7.65 27.85 35.57
N TRP A 10 8.45 26.79 35.44
CA TRP A 10 9.83 26.76 35.95
C TRP A 10 10.84 27.35 34.98
N ALA A 11 10.58 27.28 33.67
CA ALA A 11 11.48 27.75 32.62
C ALA A 11 11.93 29.22 32.78
N PRO A 12 11.05 30.21 33.06
CA PRO A 12 11.49 31.59 33.25
C PRO A 12 12.31 31.79 34.54
N ILE A 13 11.91 31.14 35.63
CA ILE A 13 12.59 31.23 36.94
C ILE A 13 14.00 30.65 36.85
N LEU A 14 14.13 29.44 36.29
CA LEU A 14 15.42 28.78 36.10
C LEU A 14 16.32 29.56 35.14
N LYS A 15 15.74 30.28 34.16
CA LYS A 15 16.51 31.13 33.24
C LYS A 15 17.12 32.33 33.95
N GLU A 16 16.38 32.97 34.84
CA GLU A 16 16.86 34.09 35.65
C GLU A 16 17.90 33.62 36.68
N GLU A 17 17.64 32.54 37.39
CA GLU A 17 18.59 31.91 38.32
C GLU A 17 19.89 31.49 37.60
N TRP A 18 19.76 30.90 36.40
CA TRP A 18 20.91 30.56 35.58
C TRP A 18 21.70 31.79 35.11
N ALA A 19 21.03 32.91 34.86
CA ALA A 19 21.67 34.17 34.48
C ALA A 19 22.45 34.84 35.62
N LEU A 20 22.13 34.52 36.88
CA LEU A 20 22.79 35.04 38.07
C LEU A 20 24.02 34.21 38.51
N LEU A 21 24.07 32.92 38.15
CA LEU A 21 25.21 32.05 38.48
C LEU A 21 26.51 32.52 37.83
N ALA A 22 27.64 32.39 38.53
CA ALA A 22 28.95 32.68 37.96
C ALA A 22 29.32 31.68 36.85
N LYS A 23 30.18 32.08 35.92
CA LYS A 23 30.55 31.25 34.75
C LYS A 23 31.14 29.89 35.15
N GLU A 24 31.87 29.84 36.25
CA GLU A 24 32.50 28.61 36.79
C GLU A 24 31.48 27.68 37.43
N GLU A 25 30.49 28.22 38.15
CA GLU A 25 29.40 27.46 38.76
C GLU A 25 28.47 26.86 37.70
N ARG A 26 28.20 27.60 36.62
CA ARG A 26 27.46 27.07 35.46
C ARG A 26 28.20 25.90 34.80
N ALA A 27 29.52 25.98 34.70
CA ALA A 27 30.33 24.93 34.11
C ALA A 27 30.31 23.66 34.96
N MET A 28 30.39 23.78 36.29
CA MET A 28 30.26 22.65 37.21
C MET A 28 28.86 22.04 37.19
N ALA A 29 27.81 22.87 37.20
CA ALA A 29 26.43 22.40 37.15
C ALA A 29 26.10 21.71 35.82
N ALA A 30 26.66 22.17 34.70
CA ALA A 30 26.44 21.58 33.38
C ALA A 30 27.29 20.32 33.12
N ALA A 31 28.40 20.12 33.82
CA ALA A 31 29.34 19.02 33.60
C ALA A 31 28.71 17.60 33.58
N PRO A 32 27.82 17.21 34.51
CA PRO A 32 27.16 15.89 34.46
C PRO A 32 26.21 15.77 33.27
N TYR A 33 25.42 16.83 32.98
CA TYR A 33 24.46 16.85 31.87
C TYR A 33 25.14 16.87 30.50
N ILE A 34 26.35 17.43 30.38
CA ILE A 34 27.12 17.39 29.13
C ILE A 34 27.46 15.94 28.75
N LYS A 35 27.78 15.08 29.72
CA LYS A 35 28.06 13.66 29.46
C LYS A 35 26.81 12.91 29.05
N GLU A 36 25.68 13.17 29.69
CA GLU A 36 24.38 12.60 29.32
C GLU A 36 23.94 13.06 27.93
N LEU A 37 24.01 14.36 27.63
CA LEU A 37 23.73 14.92 26.30
C LEU A 37 24.66 14.34 25.23
N GLN A 38 25.93 14.10 25.54
CA GLN A 38 26.85 13.45 24.61
C GLN A 38 26.52 11.97 24.41
N ALA A 39 26.05 11.27 25.45
CA ALA A 39 25.58 9.89 25.36
C ALA A 39 24.28 9.78 24.56
N GLU A 40 23.31 10.67 24.79
CA GLU A 40 22.08 10.78 24.00
C GLU A 40 22.36 11.11 22.53
N ARG A 41 23.27 12.06 22.27
CA ARG A 41 23.72 12.39 20.90
C ARG A 41 24.38 11.20 20.22
N LYS A 42 25.18 10.41 20.94
CA LYS A 42 25.76 9.16 20.42
C LYS A 42 24.67 8.11 20.17
N MET A 43 23.74 7.90 21.11
CA MET A 43 22.62 6.96 20.93
C MET A 43 21.73 7.36 19.75
N LYS A 44 21.49 8.66 19.53
CA LYS A 44 20.78 9.18 18.36
C LYS A 44 21.56 8.95 17.06
N LYS A 45 22.89 9.08 17.10
CA LYS A 45 23.79 8.82 15.96
C LYS A 45 23.85 7.33 15.57
N TYR A 46 23.60 6.41 16.50
CA TYR A 46 23.58 4.96 16.26
C TYR A 46 22.16 4.36 16.18
N SER A 47 21.11 5.18 16.29
CA SER A 47 19.72 4.74 16.13
C SER A 47 19.45 4.39 14.67
N VAL A 48 19.09 3.14 14.40
CA VAL A 48 18.92 2.55 13.06
C VAL A 48 17.60 3.00 12.39
N HIS A 49 16.94 4.06 12.86
CA HIS A 49 15.57 4.42 12.43
C HIS A 49 15.38 5.72 11.64
N ASP A 50 16.39 6.57 11.43
CA ASP A 50 16.15 7.90 10.83
C ASP A 50 16.26 7.98 9.30
N MET A 51 16.89 7.02 8.62
CA MET A 51 17.22 7.21 7.18
C MET A 51 15.98 7.20 6.27
N GLU A 52 15.06 6.26 6.44
CA GLU A 52 13.88 6.14 5.55
C GLU A 52 12.82 7.21 5.85
N GLN A 53 12.63 7.57 7.12
CA GLN A 53 11.70 8.62 7.52
C GLN A 53 12.24 10.01 7.16
N ALA A 54 13.54 10.24 7.32
CA ALA A 54 14.19 11.46 6.83
C ALA A 54 14.10 11.57 5.31
N ALA A 55 14.39 10.48 4.58
CA ALA A 55 14.25 10.45 3.12
C ALA A 55 12.80 10.69 2.68
N PHE A 56 11.81 10.15 3.38
CA PHE A 56 10.40 10.42 3.10
C PHE A 56 10.03 11.89 3.31
N ASN A 57 10.44 12.47 4.43
CA ASN A 57 10.17 13.88 4.73
C ASN A 57 10.88 14.82 3.76
N ASP A 58 12.11 14.49 3.37
CA ASP A 58 12.90 15.21 2.37
C ASP A 58 12.25 15.14 0.98
N ALA A 59 11.84 13.95 0.56
CA ALA A 59 11.11 13.76 -0.70
C ALA A 59 9.78 14.54 -0.69
N ARG A 60 9.03 14.52 0.41
CA ARG A 60 7.78 15.28 0.55
C ARG A 60 8.01 16.79 0.45
N GLY A 61 9.03 17.32 1.13
CA GLY A 61 9.39 18.74 1.07
C GLY A 61 9.82 19.15 -0.33
N SER A 62 10.66 18.35 -0.97
CA SER A 62 11.13 18.58 -2.34
C SER A 62 9.99 18.53 -3.36
N LEU A 63 9.08 17.55 -3.23
CA LEU A 63 7.91 17.42 -4.10
C LEU A 63 6.96 18.60 -3.96
N ALA A 64 6.75 19.12 -2.75
CA ALA A 64 5.94 20.32 -2.55
C ALA A 64 6.53 21.54 -3.28
N SER A 65 7.85 21.74 -3.20
CA SER A 65 8.52 22.81 -3.95
C SER A 65 8.39 22.62 -5.47
N ILE A 66 8.59 21.39 -5.95
CA ILE A 66 8.43 21.06 -7.39
C ILE A 66 6.99 21.34 -7.85
N GLN A 67 5.98 20.97 -7.07
CA GLN A 67 4.58 21.25 -7.40
C GLN A 67 4.32 22.73 -7.57
N HIS A 68 4.87 23.55 -6.66
CA HIS A 68 4.73 25.00 -6.75
C HIS A 68 5.34 25.55 -8.05
N GLU A 69 6.54 25.10 -8.42
CA GLU A 69 7.20 25.49 -9.67
C GLU A 69 6.43 25.01 -10.91
N LEU A 70 5.87 23.80 -10.89
CA LEU A 70 5.07 23.27 -11.99
C LEU A 70 3.75 24.01 -12.15
N MET A 71 3.11 24.43 -11.05
CA MET A 71 1.92 25.31 -11.10
C MET A 71 2.29 26.66 -11.71
N ALA A 72 3.34 27.32 -11.20
CA ALA A 72 3.79 28.60 -11.73
C ALA A 72 4.18 28.52 -13.22
N LEU A 73 4.79 27.41 -13.65
CA LEU A 73 5.06 27.15 -15.06
C LEU A 73 3.76 27.08 -15.88
N SER A 74 2.77 26.33 -15.40
CA SER A 74 1.48 26.20 -16.08
C SER A 74 0.75 27.53 -16.21
N GLU A 75 0.79 28.37 -15.19
CA GLU A 75 0.17 29.70 -15.20
C GLU A 75 0.89 30.66 -16.16
N ARG A 76 2.23 30.62 -16.21
CA ARG A 76 3.03 31.55 -17.01
C ARG A 76 3.08 31.18 -18.50
N THR A 77 3.05 29.89 -18.83
CA THR A 77 3.28 29.42 -20.21
C THR A 77 2.12 28.61 -20.79
N GLY A 78 1.11 28.26 -19.98
CA GLY A 78 0.05 27.34 -20.37
C GLY A 78 0.48 25.87 -20.45
N MET A 79 1.72 25.54 -20.09
CA MET A 79 2.22 24.16 -20.13
C MET A 79 1.57 23.31 -19.04
N GLN A 80 0.85 22.27 -19.46
CA GLN A 80 0.23 21.32 -18.55
C GLN A 80 1.19 20.17 -18.24
N THR A 81 1.39 19.88 -16.96
CA THR A 81 2.28 18.85 -16.44
C THR A 81 1.55 17.86 -15.55
N ILE A 82 1.88 16.58 -15.71
CA ILE A 82 1.57 15.48 -14.76
C ILE A 82 2.89 14.93 -14.20
N LEU A 83 2.92 14.71 -12.89
CA LEU A 83 4.06 14.20 -12.14
C LEU A 83 3.65 12.95 -11.38
N PHE A 84 4.37 11.85 -11.63
CA PHE A 84 4.32 10.63 -10.85
C PHE A 84 5.66 10.47 -10.13
N ALA A 85 5.63 10.37 -8.79
CA ALA A 85 6.80 9.98 -8.01
C ALA A 85 6.48 8.67 -7.27
N VAL A 86 7.25 7.64 -7.59
CA VAL A 86 7.09 6.28 -7.08
C VAL A 86 8.36 5.87 -6.33
N ARG A 87 8.23 4.92 -5.41
CA ARG A 87 9.36 4.50 -4.57
C ARG A 87 10.20 3.44 -5.28
N SER A 88 11.51 3.55 -5.11
CA SER A 88 12.47 2.58 -5.66
C SER A 88 12.66 1.37 -4.76
N THR A 89 12.26 1.43 -3.49
CA THR A 89 12.43 0.35 -2.52
C THR A 89 11.13 0.07 -1.76
N PRO A 90 10.79 -1.20 -1.49
CA PRO A 90 9.53 -1.57 -0.86
C PRO A 90 9.50 -1.23 0.63
N LYS A 91 10.67 -0.96 1.23
CA LYS A 91 10.85 -0.53 2.62
C LYS A 91 10.53 0.96 2.81
N SER A 92 10.63 1.76 1.74
CA SER A 92 10.29 3.17 1.80
C SER A 92 8.85 3.39 2.22
N TYR A 93 8.66 4.27 3.20
CA TYR A 93 7.36 4.80 3.60
C TYR A 93 6.78 5.69 2.50
N GLY A 94 5.46 5.66 2.32
CA GLY A 94 4.74 6.53 1.38
C GLY A 94 4.03 5.78 0.26
N SER A 95 2.85 6.28 -0.11
CA SER A 95 2.17 5.91 -1.35
C SER A 95 2.78 6.68 -2.52
N PRO A 96 2.58 6.23 -3.78
CA PRO A 96 2.91 7.02 -4.96
C PRO A 96 2.35 8.44 -4.81
N HIS A 97 3.19 9.43 -5.08
CA HIS A 97 2.79 10.82 -5.10
C HIS A 97 2.38 11.17 -6.53
N VAL A 98 1.17 11.68 -6.69
CA VAL A 98 0.66 12.10 -7.98
C VAL A 98 0.22 13.55 -7.91
N PHE A 99 0.60 14.30 -8.95
CA PHE A 99 0.24 15.68 -9.12
C PHE A 99 -0.02 15.97 -10.58
N TYR A 100 -1.00 16.82 -10.85
CA TYR A 100 -1.26 17.33 -12.18
C TYR A 100 -1.79 18.75 -12.06
N THR A 101 -1.51 19.53 -13.09
CA THR A 101 -1.86 20.97 -13.15
C THR A 101 -3.28 21.20 -13.68
N ASP A 102 -3.82 20.25 -14.44
CA ASP A 102 -5.18 20.27 -14.99
C ASP A 102 -5.79 18.87 -14.89
N ASP A 103 -7.06 18.79 -14.45
CA ASP A 103 -7.83 17.55 -14.31
C ASP A 103 -7.94 16.78 -15.63
N ARG A 104 -7.88 17.45 -16.79
CA ARG A 104 -7.92 16.81 -18.12
C ARG A 104 -6.75 15.85 -18.35
N LEU A 105 -5.62 16.08 -17.68
CA LEU A 105 -4.49 15.13 -17.72
C LEU A 105 -4.86 13.83 -17.02
N SER A 106 -5.63 13.91 -15.93
CA SER A 106 -6.13 12.74 -15.22
C SER A 106 -7.16 11.97 -16.07
N ASP A 107 -8.08 12.69 -16.72
CA ASP A 107 -9.06 12.13 -17.65
C ASP A 107 -8.39 11.45 -18.84
N PHE A 108 -7.31 12.04 -19.38
CA PHE A 108 -6.56 11.45 -20.48
C PHE A 108 -5.94 10.10 -20.11
N ILE A 109 -5.35 9.99 -18.92
CA ILE A 109 -4.79 8.72 -18.42
C ILE A 109 -5.91 7.70 -18.23
N GLU A 110 -7.04 8.10 -17.64
CA GLU A 110 -8.16 7.18 -17.45
C GLU A 110 -8.77 6.72 -18.77
N PHE A 111 -8.95 7.65 -19.71
CA PHE A 111 -9.48 7.34 -21.02
C PHE A 111 -8.57 6.39 -21.82
N THR A 112 -7.26 6.63 -21.81
CA THR A 112 -6.29 5.85 -22.60
C THR A 112 -5.95 4.51 -21.96
N THR A 113 -5.82 4.45 -20.64
CA THR A 113 -5.38 3.25 -19.92
C THR A 113 -6.54 2.44 -19.34
N LYS A 114 -7.76 3.00 -19.29
CA LYS A 114 -8.93 2.43 -18.61
C LYS A 114 -8.66 2.12 -17.13
N ASN A 115 -7.77 2.89 -16.51
CA ASN A 115 -7.44 2.81 -15.09
C ASN A 115 -7.44 4.22 -14.52
N SER A 116 -7.91 4.39 -13.28
CA SER A 116 -7.76 5.67 -12.58
C SER A 116 -6.29 6.04 -12.48
N VAL A 117 -6.01 7.34 -12.33
CA VAL A 117 -4.63 7.83 -12.10
C VAL A 117 -4.00 7.19 -10.87
N ALA A 118 -4.78 6.95 -9.82
CA ALA A 118 -4.34 6.24 -8.62
C ALA A 118 -3.92 4.80 -8.94
N ASP A 119 -4.75 4.04 -9.65
CA ASP A 119 -4.44 2.66 -10.05
C ASP A 119 -3.23 2.59 -10.98
N PHE A 120 -3.12 3.54 -11.91
CA PHE A 120 -1.99 3.66 -12.80
C PHE A 120 -0.69 3.90 -12.02
N SER A 121 -0.70 4.85 -11.08
CA SER A 121 0.45 5.13 -10.22
C SER A 121 0.85 3.96 -9.33
N ALA A 122 -0.12 3.20 -8.80
CA ALA A 122 0.14 2.01 -8.00
C ALA A 122 0.76 0.88 -8.84
N ARG A 123 0.32 0.71 -10.10
CA ARG A 123 0.94 -0.24 -11.04
C ARG A 123 2.35 0.18 -11.42
N MET A 124 2.57 1.47 -11.63
CA MET A 124 3.90 2.02 -11.90
C MET A 124 4.84 1.80 -10.70
N ASP A 125 4.36 2.01 -9.47
CA ASP A 125 5.11 1.71 -8.24
C ASP A 125 5.47 0.22 -8.15
N GLY A 126 4.47 -0.65 -8.32
CA GLY A 126 4.69 -2.10 -8.33
C GLY A 126 5.68 -2.54 -9.43
N TYR A 127 5.64 -1.89 -10.59
CA TYR A 127 6.59 -2.14 -11.68
C TYR A 127 8.01 -1.70 -11.32
N VAL A 128 8.19 -0.52 -10.73
CA VAL A 128 9.51 -0.05 -10.31
C VAL A 128 10.08 -0.94 -9.20
N LEU A 129 9.24 -1.42 -8.28
CA LEU A 129 9.66 -2.28 -7.17
C LEU A 129 9.98 -3.73 -7.56
N SER A 130 9.26 -4.28 -8.54
CA SER A 130 9.27 -5.73 -8.81
C SER A 130 9.44 -6.09 -10.29
N GLY A 131 9.58 -5.11 -11.17
CA GLY A 131 9.70 -5.30 -12.60
C GLY A 131 8.43 -5.82 -13.28
N VAL A 132 8.60 -6.23 -14.55
CA VAL A 132 7.53 -6.74 -15.43
C VAL A 132 6.82 -7.95 -14.82
N ASP A 133 7.53 -8.78 -14.06
CA ASP A 133 7.03 -10.04 -13.50
C ASP A 133 5.86 -9.85 -12.53
N ALA A 134 5.84 -8.77 -11.73
CA ALA A 134 4.72 -8.49 -10.83
C ALA A 134 3.45 -8.07 -11.58
N LEU A 135 3.61 -7.28 -12.65
CA LEU A 135 2.49 -6.84 -13.48
C LEU A 135 1.86 -8.02 -14.25
N ILE A 136 2.70 -8.93 -14.75
CA ILE A 136 2.25 -10.17 -15.39
C ILE A 136 1.54 -11.07 -14.37
N LYS A 137 2.10 -11.25 -13.16
CA LYS A 137 1.45 -12.04 -12.10
C LYS A 137 0.07 -11.46 -11.73
N GLN A 138 -0.07 -10.14 -11.61
CA GLN A 138 -1.34 -9.49 -11.30
C GLN A 138 -2.36 -9.67 -12.44
N LYS A 139 -1.99 -9.41 -13.70
CA LYS A 139 -2.89 -9.59 -14.85
C LYS A 139 -3.30 -11.05 -15.03
N LEU A 140 -2.36 -11.99 -14.89
CA LEU A 140 -2.65 -13.43 -14.96
C LEU A 140 -3.56 -13.88 -13.82
N SER A 141 -3.40 -13.37 -12.60
CA SER A 141 -4.27 -13.72 -11.47
C SER A 141 -5.72 -13.27 -11.70
N LYS A 142 -5.94 -12.04 -12.18
CA LYS A 142 -7.28 -11.49 -12.45
C LYS A 142 -7.94 -12.15 -13.66
N ALA A 143 -7.18 -12.38 -14.74
CA ALA A 143 -7.68 -13.07 -15.92
C ALA A 143 -8.04 -14.54 -15.63
N ARG A 144 -7.22 -15.24 -14.84
CA ARG A 144 -7.50 -16.63 -14.44
C ARG A 144 -8.67 -16.75 -13.45
N PHE A 145 -8.84 -15.78 -12.55
CA PHE A 145 -9.99 -15.71 -11.66
C PHE A 145 -11.31 -15.54 -12.42
N LEU A 146 -11.35 -14.61 -13.38
CA LEU A 146 -12.53 -14.41 -14.23
C LEU A 146 -12.82 -15.62 -15.10
N HIS A 147 -11.78 -16.29 -15.60
CA HIS A 147 -11.92 -17.48 -16.43
C HIS A 147 -12.44 -18.69 -15.64
N SER A 148 -11.91 -18.96 -14.44
CA SER A 148 -12.38 -20.08 -13.61
C SER A 148 -13.79 -19.84 -13.07
N ALA A 149 -14.14 -18.61 -12.69
CA ALA A 149 -15.50 -18.27 -12.28
C ALA A 149 -16.51 -18.43 -13.43
N PHE A 150 -16.17 -17.97 -14.64
CA PHE A 150 -17.02 -18.08 -15.82
C PHE A 150 -17.31 -19.54 -16.21
N ILE A 151 -16.27 -20.39 -16.22
CA ILE A 151 -16.41 -21.82 -16.54
C ILE A 151 -17.26 -22.55 -15.49
N LEU A 152 -17.07 -22.24 -14.20
CA LEU A 152 -17.89 -22.80 -13.13
C LEU A 152 -19.37 -22.41 -13.27
N THR A 153 -19.66 -21.15 -13.64
CA THR A 153 -21.05 -20.73 -13.86
C THR A 153 -21.68 -21.39 -15.08
N SER A 154 -20.97 -21.48 -16.21
CA SER A 154 -21.52 -22.05 -17.45
C SER A 154 -21.82 -23.54 -17.34
N LEU A 155 -20.95 -24.31 -16.68
CA LEU A 155 -21.15 -25.75 -16.49
C LEU A 155 -22.24 -26.08 -15.46
N ILE A 156 -22.42 -25.19 -14.47
CA ILE A 156 -23.53 -25.32 -13.52
C ILE A 156 -24.85 -25.01 -14.21
N GLU A 157 -24.89 -24.06 -15.12
CA GLU A 157 -26.07 -23.82 -15.97
C GLU A 157 -26.36 -25.02 -16.90
N GLU A 158 -25.33 -25.67 -17.45
CA GLU A 158 -25.48 -26.83 -18.32
C GLU A 158 -25.92 -28.10 -17.57
N GLY A 159 -25.35 -28.35 -16.39
CA GLY A 159 -25.63 -29.53 -15.56
C GLY A 159 -26.84 -29.39 -14.64
N SER A 160 -27.37 -28.17 -14.47
CA SER A 160 -28.52 -27.93 -13.60
C SER A 160 -29.84 -28.02 -14.38
N PRO A 161 -30.86 -28.72 -13.85
CA PRO A 161 -32.20 -28.69 -14.44
C PRO A 161 -32.89 -27.32 -14.32
N ARG A 162 -32.29 -26.35 -13.61
CA ARG A 162 -32.81 -24.99 -13.41
C ARG A 162 -31.69 -23.95 -13.43
N PRO A 163 -31.91 -22.73 -13.96
CA PRO A 163 -30.91 -21.68 -13.96
C PRO A 163 -30.51 -21.32 -12.53
N VAL A 164 -29.20 -21.34 -12.24
CA VAL A 164 -28.63 -21.00 -10.93
C VAL A 164 -28.30 -19.51 -10.92
N GLY A 165 -29.12 -18.68 -10.26
CA GLY A 165 -28.93 -17.23 -10.29
C GLY A 165 -27.65 -16.72 -9.61
N ARG A 166 -27.19 -17.37 -8.55
CA ARG A 166 -25.91 -17.05 -7.87
C ARG A 166 -25.31 -18.29 -7.24
N LEU A 167 -24.05 -18.56 -7.58
CA LEU A 167 -23.32 -19.68 -7.00
C LEU A 167 -22.86 -19.34 -5.57
N THR A 168 -23.32 -20.13 -4.59
CA THR A 168 -22.95 -19.94 -3.17
C THR A 168 -22.04 -21.09 -2.74
N TYR A 169 -20.81 -20.77 -2.38
CA TYR A 169 -19.79 -21.75 -1.96
C TYR A 169 -19.90 -22.14 -0.48
N ILE A 170 -20.58 -21.34 0.34
CA ILE A 170 -20.85 -21.63 1.75
C ILE A 170 -22.08 -22.55 1.85
N ASN A 171 -21.99 -23.62 2.64
CA ASN A 171 -23.05 -24.63 2.77
C ASN A 171 -23.53 -25.14 1.40
N PHE A 172 -22.57 -25.45 0.51
CA PHE A 172 -22.82 -25.82 -0.88
C PHE A 172 -23.85 -26.96 -1.02
N GLU A 173 -23.84 -27.93 -0.10
CA GLU A 173 -24.83 -29.01 -0.10
C GLU A 173 -26.26 -28.50 0.02
N MET A 174 -26.51 -27.58 0.95
CA MET A 174 -27.84 -27.02 1.21
C MET A 174 -28.27 -26.04 0.13
N ASN A 175 -27.33 -25.26 -0.40
CA ASN A 175 -27.63 -24.15 -1.31
C ASN A 175 -27.58 -24.53 -2.79
N ILE A 176 -26.79 -25.55 -3.15
CA ILE A 176 -26.59 -25.98 -4.54
C ILE A 176 -26.97 -27.45 -4.75
N THR A 177 -26.40 -28.38 -3.96
CA THR A 177 -26.63 -29.82 -4.19
C THR A 177 -28.07 -30.24 -4.00
N ILE A 178 -28.74 -29.84 -2.91
CA ILE A 178 -30.14 -30.21 -2.68
C ILE A 178 -31.10 -29.51 -3.66
N PRO A 179 -31.03 -28.17 -3.85
CA PRO A 179 -32.01 -27.47 -4.68
C PRO A 179 -31.86 -27.75 -6.17
N TYR A 180 -30.62 -27.92 -6.65
CA TYR A 180 -30.31 -28.10 -8.07
C TYR A 180 -29.90 -29.54 -8.41
N ARG A 181 -29.84 -30.44 -7.41
CA ARG A 181 -29.50 -31.87 -7.58
C ARG A 181 -28.12 -32.09 -8.21
N MET A 182 -27.17 -31.23 -7.89
CA MET A 182 -25.82 -31.24 -8.46
C MET A 182 -24.77 -31.75 -7.47
N LEU A 183 -23.89 -32.63 -7.93
CA LEU A 183 -22.82 -33.19 -7.12
C LEU A 183 -21.48 -33.09 -7.87
N ILE A 184 -20.49 -32.46 -7.24
CA ILE A 184 -19.14 -32.29 -7.79
C ILE A 184 -18.31 -33.51 -7.41
N LYS A 185 -17.65 -34.18 -8.37
CA LYS A 185 -16.91 -35.42 -8.15
C LYS A 185 -15.53 -35.35 -8.78
N GLY A 186 -14.48 -35.47 -7.97
CA GLY A 186 -13.10 -35.41 -8.46
C GLY A 186 -12.47 -34.03 -8.33
N TRP A 187 -13.01 -33.20 -7.43
CA TRP A 187 -12.39 -31.92 -7.14
C TRP A 187 -10.93 -32.10 -6.63
N PRO A 188 -9.93 -31.44 -7.24
CA PRO A 188 -8.52 -31.77 -7.11
C PRO A 188 -7.89 -31.08 -5.90
N LEU A 189 -8.60 -30.13 -5.28
CA LEU A 189 -8.19 -29.56 -4.00
C LEU A 189 -8.87 -30.33 -2.86
N THR A 190 -8.31 -30.22 -1.67
CA THR A 190 -8.85 -30.85 -0.45
C THR A 190 -10.24 -30.34 -0.07
N ARG A 191 -10.60 -29.13 -0.51
CA ARG A 191 -11.89 -28.50 -0.24
C ARG A 191 -12.41 -27.77 -1.47
N PHE A 192 -13.71 -27.92 -1.74
CA PHE A 192 -14.42 -27.06 -2.68
C PHE A 192 -14.57 -25.65 -2.11
N CYS A 193 -14.07 -24.64 -2.83
CA CYS A 193 -14.00 -23.27 -2.36
C CYS A 193 -14.29 -22.27 -3.49
N CYS A 194 -14.52 -21.02 -3.12
CA CYS A 194 -14.64 -19.94 -4.08
C CYS A 194 -13.31 -19.80 -4.84
N PRO A 195 -13.32 -19.55 -6.16
CA PRO A 195 -12.10 -19.28 -6.92
C PRO A 195 -11.24 -18.16 -6.33
N SER A 196 -11.82 -17.22 -5.59
CA SER A 196 -11.09 -16.14 -4.89
C SER A 196 -10.25 -16.65 -3.73
N ASP A 197 -10.62 -17.79 -3.14
CA ASP A 197 -9.98 -18.37 -1.96
C ASP A 197 -8.81 -19.31 -2.32
N ILE A 198 -8.61 -19.59 -3.62
CA ILE A 198 -7.50 -20.42 -4.10
C ILE A 198 -6.23 -19.57 -4.09
N SER A 199 -5.34 -19.86 -3.13
CA SER A 199 -4.20 -19.00 -2.84
C SER A 199 -2.99 -19.22 -3.76
N THR A 200 -2.85 -20.39 -4.38
CA THR A 200 -1.65 -20.73 -5.16
C THR A 200 -1.89 -20.95 -6.65
N ARG A 201 -0.92 -20.55 -7.47
CA ARG A 201 -0.95 -20.74 -8.94
C ARG A 201 -1.05 -22.22 -9.33
N MET A 202 -0.40 -23.10 -8.58
CA MET A 202 -0.40 -24.53 -8.86
C MET A 202 -1.78 -25.14 -8.62
N GLU A 203 -2.45 -24.76 -7.54
CA GLU A 203 -3.83 -25.19 -7.26
C GLU A 203 -4.80 -24.70 -8.34
N VAL A 204 -4.69 -23.44 -8.77
CA VAL A 204 -5.52 -22.91 -9.87
C VAL A 204 -5.26 -23.66 -11.17
N GLN A 205 -4.01 -23.94 -11.52
CA GLN A 205 -3.67 -24.68 -12.74
C GLN A 205 -4.15 -26.13 -12.65
N LEU A 206 -4.04 -26.76 -11.48
CA LEU A 206 -4.53 -28.11 -11.23
C LEU A 206 -6.06 -28.16 -11.40
N CYS A 207 -6.79 -27.18 -10.88
CA CYS A 207 -8.23 -27.04 -11.12
C CYS A 207 -8.55 -26.78 -12.60
N LEU A 208 -7.82 -25.93 -13.31
CA LEU A 208 -8.10 -25.71 -14.74
C LEU A 208 -7.85 -26.98 -15.55
N THR A 209 -6.71 -27.64 -15.34
CA THR A 209 -6.34 -28.83 -16.08
C THR A 209 -7.24 -30.01 -15.75
N ALA A 210 -7.59 -30.24 -14.47
CA ALA A 210 -8.52 -31.32 -14.11
C ALA A 210 -9.91 -31.13 -14.72
N TRP A 211 -10.31 -29.89 -15.06
CA TRP A 211 -11.60 -29.56 -15.68
C TRP A 211 -11.53 -29.74 -17.18
N GLU A 212 -10.46 -29.26 -17.82
CA GLU A 212 -10.21 -29.47 -19.25
C GLU A 212 -10.11 -30.97 -19.61
N THR A 213 -9.58 -31.80 -18.69
CA THR A 213 -9.47 -33.24 -18.88
C THR A 213 -10.72 -34.02 -18.44
N GLY A 214 -11.76 -33.35 -17.91
CA GLY A 214 -13.00 -33.99 -17.46
C GLY A 214 -12.83 -34.96 -16.29
N THR A 215 -11.80 -34.75 -15.47
CA THR A 215 -11.45 -35.61 -14.32
C THR A 215 -12.05 -35.12 -13.00
N ALA A 216 -12.99 -34.17 -13.08
CA ALA A 216 -13.48 -33.34 -11.99
C ALA A 216 -15.00 -33.19 -11.95
#